data_AF-A0A7Y3MG23-F1
#
_entry.id   AF-A0A7Y3MG23-F1
#
_cell.length_a   1.000
_cell.length_b   1.000
_cell.length_c   1.000
_cell.angle_alpha   90.00
_cell.angle_beta   90.00
_cell.angle_gamma   90.00
#
_symmetry.space_group_name_H-M   'P 1'
#
loop_
_entity.id
_entity.type
_entity.pdbx_description
1 polymer ?
#
loop_
_entity_poly.entity_id
_entity_poly.type
_entity_poly.pdbx_seq_one_letter_code
_entity_poly.pdbx_strand_id
1 'polypeptide(L)'
;EIPGEYYLYINGGTISIDAYGDGIDSNGYVVMTGGTVTIDGSTSSRDGALDHNGTFEMIGGIIIGTHIDGMTSEGINAGSQASIFTTIGGRVAGGTVIHIETADGEGLVTYETRNDFSVIVFSSPDLVAGESYSIYLDGTAEGESVYGLYEDDAYTPGTLLGTVTAA
;
A
#
# COMPACT_ATOMS: atom_id res chain seq x y z
N GLU A 1 -6.82 16.44 -15.11
CA GLU A 1 -6.98 17.84 -14.67
C GLU A 1 -5.64 18.57 -14.87
N ILE A 2 -5.56 19.91 -14.83
CA ILE A 2 -4.25 20.56 -14.61
C ILE A 2 -4.08 20.64 -13.10
N PRO A 3 -3.00 20.08 -12.51
CA PRO A 3 -2.83 20.12 -11.05
C PRO A 3 -2.82 21.56 -10.55
N GLY A 4 -3.52 21.83 -9.45
CA GLY A 4 -3.30 23.07 -8.70
C GLY A 4 -1.93 23.06 -8.02
N GLU A 5 -1.42 24.24 -7.63
CA GLU A 5 -0.21 24.34 -6.79
C GLU A 5 -0.52 24.03 -5.32
N TYR A 6 -1.11 22.85 -5.07
CA TYR A 6 -1.44 22.33 -3.74
C TYR A 6 -0.51 21.17 -3.40
N TYR A 7 -0.15 21.06 -2.12
CA TYR A 7 0.76 20.01 -1.66
C TYR A 7 0.28 19.43 -0.34
N LEU A 8 0.30 18.10 -0.27
CA LEU A 8 0.31 17.36 0.98
C LEU A 8 1.74 16.86 1.25
N TYR A 9 2.28 17.19 2.41
CA TYR A 9 3.60 16.70 2.85
C TYR A 9 3.44 15.74 4.03
N ILE A 10 3.98 14.53 3.89
CA ILE A 10 4.08 13.53 4.95
C ILE A 10 5.56 13.33 5.26
N ASN A 11 6.02 13.90 6.38
CA ASN A 11 7.44 13.91 6.75
C ASN A 11 7.80 12.94 7.88
N GLY A 12 6.83 12.16 8.37
CA GLY A 12 7.01 11.27 9.52
C GLY A 12 5.71 10.96 10.25
N GLY A 13 5.84 10.18 11.32
CA GLY A 13 4.73 9.73 12.16
C GLY A 13 4.11 8.41 11.69
N THR A 14 3.09 7.95 12.42
CA THR A 14 2.31 6.77 12.08
C THR A 14 0.88 7.22 11.80
N ILE A 15 0.42 7.04 10.57
CA ILE A 15 -0.88 7.52 10.07
C ILE A 15 -1.66 6.29 9.60
N SER A 16 -2.90 6.15 10.06
CA SER A 16 -3.82 5.12 9.61
C SER A 16 -5.08 5.77 9.09
N ILE A 17 -5.53 5.33 7.92
CA ILE A 17 -6.67 5.86 7.20
C ILE A 17 -7.62 4.70 6.90
N ASP A 18 -8.86 4.82 7.38
CA ASP A 18 -10.00 3.98 6.98
C ASP A 18 -10.97 4.87 6.22
N ALA A 19 -11.01 4.70 4.90
CA ALA A 19 -11.65 5.65 3.99
C ALA A 19 -12.94 5.09 3.39
N TYR A 20 -13.98 5.93 3.37
CA TYR A 20 -15.16 5.69 2.56
C TYR A 20 -15.00 6.19 1.11
N GLY A 21 -14.16 7.21 0.89
CA GLY A 21 -13.74 7.71 -0.42
C GLY A 21 -12.27 7.42 -0.66
N ASP A 22 -11.55 8.36 -1.29
CA ASP A 22 -10.11 8.24 -1.49
C ASP A 22 -9.36 8.32 -0.15
N GLY A 23 -8.28 7.54 -0.03
CA GLY A 23 -7.44 7.51 1.17
C GLY A 23 -6.63 8.79 1.32
N ILE A 24 -5.65 8.97 0.45
CA ILE A 24 -4.95 10.24 0.27
C ILE A 24 -5.52 10.90 -0.98
N ASP A 25 -6.20 12.04 -0.81
CA ASP A 25 -6.79 12.85 -1.88
C ASP A 25 -6.09 14.21 -1.96
N SER A 26 -5.44 14.49 -3.08
CA SER A 26 -4.85 15.79 -3.37
C SER A 26 -5.15 16.24 -4.80
N ASN A 27 -5.91 17.33 -4.94
CA ASN A 27 -6.05 18.02 -6.22
C ASN A 27 -4.75 18.68 -6.73
N GLY A 28 -3.61 18.43 -6.07
CA GLY A 28 -2.26 18.82 -6.49
C GLY A 28 -1.28 17.65 -6.33
N TYR A 29 -0.23 17.86 -5.54
CA TYR A 29 0.88 16.92 -5.37
C TYR A 29 0.90 16.33 -3.96
N VAL A 30 1.54 15.17 -3.82
CA VAL A 30 1.84 14.53 -2.54
C VAL A 30 3.34 14.26 -2.49
N VAL A 31 3.96 14.56 -1.36
CA VAL A 31 5.38 14.26 -1.11
C VAL A 31 5.50 13.55 0.23
N MET A 32 6.05 12.34 0.22
CA MET A 32 6.30 11.55 1.42
C MET A 32 7.80 11.32 1.60
N THR A 33 8.36 11.83 2.70
CA THR A 33 9.80 11.73 3.02
C THR A 33 10.09 10.81 4.21
N GLY A 34 9.06 10.37 4.94
CA GLY A 34 9.21 9.44 6.05
C GLY A 34 7.89 9.09 6.72
N GLY A 35 7.97 8.21 7.71
CA GLY A 35 6.82 7.74 8.49
C GLY A 35 6.25 6.42 7.98
N THR A 36 5.14 6.02 8.57
CA THR A 36 4.40 4.80 8.23
C THR A 36 2.95 5.17 7.97
N VAL A 37 2.43 4.82 6.80
CA VAL A 37 1.06 5.11 6.38
C VAL A 37 0.35 3.79 6.05
N THR A 38 -0.77 3.52 6.70
CA THR A 38 -1.68 2.42 6.33
C THR A 38 -2.99 3.01 5.82
N ILE A 39 -3.49 2.46 4.69
CA ILE A 39 -4.73 2.91 4.07
C ILE A 39 -5.61 1.70 3.77
N ASP A 40 -6.72 1.59 4.50
CA ASP A 40 -7.85 0.75 4.14
C ASP A 40 -8.79 1.61 3.28
N GLY A 41 -8.59 1.60 1.96
CA GLY A 41 -9.33 2.41 1.01
C GLY A 41 -10.77 1.95 0.80
N SER A 42 -11.51 2.73 0.00
CA SER A 42 -12.92 2.47 -0.22
C SER A 42 -13.19 1.11 -0.87
N THR A 43 -14.36 0.56 -0.52
CA THR A 43 -14.93 -0.61 -1.22
C THR A 43 -15.72 -0.22 -2.48
N SER A 44 -15.75 1.07 -2.83
CA SER A 44 -16.27 1.63 -4.08
C SER A 44 -15.21 1.56 -5.19
N SER A 45 -15.61 1.25 -6.42
CA SER A 45 -14.72 1.29 -7.59
C SER A 45 -14.57 2.71 -8.19
N ARG A 46 -14.98 3.74 -7.45
CA ARG A 46 -14.91 5.15 -7.87
C ARG A 46 -13.83 5.91 -7.11
N ASP A 47 -13.20 5.25 -6.15
CA ASP A 47 -12.29 5.83 -5.17
C ASP A 47 -11.07 4.87 -5.04
N GLY A 48 -9.90 5.40 -4.67
CA GLY A 48 -8.63 4.68 -4.59
C GLY A 48 -7.91 4.90 -3.26
N ALA A 49 -6.86 4.11 -3.00
CA ALA A 49 -6.01 4.37 -1.84
C ALA A 49 -5.28 5.72 -1.98
N LEU A 50 -4.88 6.06 -3.20
CA LEU A 50 -4.23 7.29 -3.59
C LEU A 50 -5.00 7.92 -4.75
N ASP A 51 -5.38 9.19 -4.61
CA ASP A 51 -5.90 10.04 -5.68
C ASP A 51 -5.13 11.37 -5.65
N HIS A 52 -4.40 11.66 -6.73
CA HIS A 52 -3.74 12.93 -6.88
C HIS A 52 -3.71 13.41 -8.33
N ASN A 53 -3.97 14.70 -8.54
CA ASN A 53 -3.91 15.26 -9.89
C ASN A 53 -2.47 15.38 -10.43
N GLY A 54 -1.50 15.61 -9.54
CA GLY A 54 -0.09 15.77 -9.83
C GLY A 54 0.68 14.46 -9.65
N THR A 55 1.76 14.50 -8.87
CA THR A 55 2.57 13.31 -8.54
C THR A 55 2.43 12.97 -7.07
N PHE A 56 2.52 11.68 -6.76
CA PHE A 56 2.93 11.19 -5.45
C PHE A 56 4.43 10.88 -5.49
N GLU A 57 5.22 11.77 -4.89
CA GLU A 57 6.66 11.62 -4.78
C GLU A 57 7.02 10.86 -3.49
N MET A 58 7.42 9.60 -3.66
CA MET A 58 7.88 8.75 -2.56
C MET A 58 9.41 8.82 -2.42
N ILE A 59 9.87 9.43 -1.34
CA ILE A 59 11.29 9.63 -1.05
C ILE A 59 11.73 8.75 0.13
N GLY A 60 10.85 8.51 1.10
CA GLY A 60 11.17 7.75 2.30
C GLY A 60 9.94 7.33 3.10
N GLY A 61 10.09 6.28 3.91
CA GLY A 61 9.04 5.75 4.79
C GLY A 61 8.34 4.53 4.21
N ILE A 62 7.34 4.02 4.93
CA ILE A 62 6.55 2.85 4.53
C ILE A 62 5.13 3.31 4.25
N ILE A 63 4.57 2.86 3.13
CA ILE A 63 3.14 3.01 2.84
C ILE A 63 2.58 1.68 2.33
N ILE A 64 1.46 1.25 2.91
CA ILE A 64 0.64 0.18 2.37
C ILE A 64 -0.81 0.68 2.25
N GLY A 65 -1.35 0.60 1.05
CA GLY A 65 -2.71 1.00 0.74
C GLY A 65 -3.44 -0.08 -0.02
N THR A 66 -4.71 -0.28 0.29
CA THR A 66 -5.58 -1.20 -0.42
C THR A 66 -6.87 -0.51 -0.85
N HIS A 67 -7.45 -0.91 -1.97
CA HIS A 67 -8.74 -0.41 -2.44
C HIS A 67 -9.35 -1.37 -3.46
N ILE A 68 -10.57 -1.08 -3.91
CA ILE A 68 -11.21 -1.81 -5.02
C ILE A 68 -10.79 -1.19 -6.35
N ASP A 69 -10.31 -2.04 -7.26
CA ASP A 69 -9.88 -1.61 -8.58
C ASP A 69 -11.00 -0.90 -9.33
N GLY A 70 -10.67 0.20 -10.00
CA GLY A 70 -11.67 1.16 -10.40
C GLY A 70 -11.13 2.41 -11.09
N MET A 71 -11.98 3.45 -11.11
CA MET A 71 -11.79 4.65 -11.92
C MET A 71 -10.60 5.52 -11.48
N THR A 72 -10.30 5.58 -10.18
CA THR A 72 -9.22 6.40 -9.59
C THR A 72 -8.09 5.53 -9.04
N SER A 73 -7.93 4.33 -9.61
CA SER A 73 -6.91 3.37 -9.19
C SER A 73 -5.52 3.86 -9.63
N GLU A 74 -4.85 4.61 -8.75
CA GLU A 74 -3.51 5.14 -8.97
C GLU A 74 -2.48 4.58 -7.97
N GLY A 75 -1.23 4.53 -8.41
CA GLY A 75 -0.08 4.13 -7.60
C GLY A 75 0.90 5.28 -7.41
N ILE A 76 1.98 4.99 -6.70
CA ILE A 76 3.11 5.92 -6.56
C ILE A 76 3.78 6.08 -7.93
N ASN A 77 3.96 7.32 -8.38
CA ASN A 77 4.38 7.62 -9.75
C ASN A 77 5.60 8.55 -9.85
N ALA A 78 6.20 8.94 -8.73
CA ALA A 78 7.41 9.74 -8.68
C ALA A 78 8.23 9.46 -7.42
N GLY A 79 9.47 9.95 -7.39
CA GLY A 79 10.37 9.83 -6.25
C GLY A 79 11.48 8.81 -6.46
N SER A 80 12.30 8.62 -5.42
CA SER A 80 13.48 7.77 -5.46
C SER A 80 13.28 6.39 -4.85
N GLN A 81 12.22 6.19 -4.07
CA GLN A 81 11.92 4.91 -3.41
C GLN A 81 11.03 4.06 -4.31
N ALA A 82 11.39 2.79 -4.49
CA ALA A 82 10.65 1.87 -5.36
C ALA A 82 9.26 1.58 -4.81
N SER A 83 8.33 1.19 -5.69
CA SER A 83 6.95 0.89 -5.30
C SER A 83 6.35 -0.29 -6.04
N ILE A 84 5.31 -0.86 -5.47
CA ILE A 84 4.49 -1.92 -6.02
C ILE A 84 3.08 -1.38 -6.17
N PHE A 85 2.51 -1.60 -7.35
CA PHE A 85 1.08 -1.50 -7.61
C PHE A 85 0.64 -2.81 -8.23
N THR A 86 -0.32 -3.50 -7.61
CA THR A 86 -0.79 -4.79 -8.11
C THR A 86 -2.29 -4.94 -7.98
N THR A 87 -2.92 -5.42 -9.05
CA THR A 87 -4.34 -5.76 -9.07
C THR A 87 -4.52 -7.26 -8.86
N ILE A 88 -5.35 -7.60 -7.89
CA ILE A 88 -5.80 -8.95 -7.60
C ILE A 88 -7.00 -9.20 -8.52
N GLY A 89 -6.97 -10.31 -9.28
CA GLY A 89 -8.00 -10.65 -10.29
C GLY A 89 -9.42 -10.90 -9.75
N GLY A 90 -9.71 -10.48 -8.51
CA GLY A 90 -10.99 -10.57 -7.84
C GLY A 90 -10.98 -9.77 -6.53
N ARG A 91 -12.15 -9.59 -5.94
CA ARG A 91 -12.30 -8.99 -4.61
C ARG A 91 -11.83 -9.97 -3.53
N VAL A 92 -10.99 -9.47 -2.64
CA VAL A 92 -10.55 -10.10 -1.39
C VAL A 92 -11.29 -9.44 -0.24
N ALA A 93 -11.70 -10.22 0.76
CA ALA A 93 -12.45 -9.71 1.90
C ALA A 93 -11.54 -8.91 2.84
N GLY A 94 -12.12 -7.93 3.54
CA GLY A 94 -11.48 -7.32 4.70
C GLY A 94 -11.20 -8.36 5.80
N GLY A 95 -10.16 -8.13 6.59
CA GLY A 95 -9.63 -9.08 7.58
C GLY A 95 -8.64 -10.08 6.99
N THR A 96 -8.31 -10.00 5.70
CA THR A 96 -7.25 -10.80 5.09
C THR A 96 -5.88 -10.21 5.41
N VAL A 97 -4.93 -11.06 5.83
CA VAL A 97 -3.53 -10.69 5.99
C VAL A 97 -2.82 -10.72 4.63
N ILE A 98 -2.23 -9.58 4.27
CA ILE A 98 -1.26 -9.42 3.19
C ILE A 98 0.13 -9.60 3.79
N HIS A 99 0.96 -10.42 3.14
CA HIS A 99 2.39 -10.48 3.42
C HIS A 99 3.19 -10.33 2.14
N ILE A 100 4.23 -9.50 2.18
CA ILE A 100 5.15 -9.31 1.05
C ILE A 100 6.56 -9.62 1.53
N GLU A 101 7.26 -10.49 0.81
CA GLU A 101 8.63 -10.92 1.13
C GLU A 101 9.54 -10.90 -0.11
N THR A 102 10.85 -10.87 0.14
CA THR A 102 11.87 -11.08 -0.89
C THR A 102 11.83 -12.52 -1.43
N ALA A 103 12.55 -12.77 -2.52
CA ALA A 103 12.71 -14.12 -3.07
C ALA A 103 13.38 -15.12 -2.10
N ASP A 104 14.13 -14.62 -1.12
CA ASP A 104 14.82 -15.42 -0.10
C ASP A 104 13.95 -15.65 1.16
N GLY A 105 12.71 -15.12 1.20
CA GLY A 105 11.77 -15.29 2.31
C GLY A 105 11.95 -14.29 3.46
N GLU A 106 12.60 -13.15 3.20
CA GLU A 106 12.66 -12.04 4.17
C GLU A 106 11.40 -11.18 4.05
N GLY A 107 10.62 -11.07 5.12
CA GLY A 107 9.42 -10.24 5.18
C GLY A 107 9.73 -8.75 5.06
N LEU A 108 8.90 -8.02 4.31
CA LEU A 108 8.95 -6.55 4.20
C LEU A 108 7.74 -5.89 4.85
N VAL A 109 6.59 -6.57 4.83
CA VAL A 109 5.36 -6.09 5.48
C VAL A 109 4.42 -7.26 5.75
N THR A 110 3.82 -7.24 6.94
CA THR A 110 2.65 -8.06 7.29
C THR A 110 1.52 -7.14 7.70
N TYR A 111 0.43 -7.11 6.94
CA TYR A 111 -0.67 -6.16 7.11
C TYR A 111 -2.03 -6.85 7.04
N GLU A 112 -2.84 -6.72 8.09
CA GLU A 112 -4.24 -7.14 8.08
C GLU A 112 -5.15 -5.99 7.66
N THR A 113 -5.87 -6.18 6.54
CA THR A 113 -6.77 -5.16 5.99
C THR A 113 -8.05 -5.05 6.80
N ARG A 114 -8.70 -3.87 6.80
CA ARG A 114 -10.06 -3.70 7.35
C ARG A 114 -11.14 -3.81 6.28
N ASN A 115 -10.87 -3.27 5.10
CA ASN A 115 -11.82 -3.15 4.02
C ASN A 115 -11.57 -4.20 2.93
N ASP A 116 -12.62 -4.56 2.20
CA ASP A 116 -12.51 -5.40 1.01
C ASP A 116 -11.65 -4.68 -0.04
N PHE A 117 -10.79 -5.42 -0.74
CA PHE A 117 -9.83 -4.85 -1.67
C PHE A 117 -9.62 -5.74 -2.89
N SER A 118 -9.09 -5.17 -3.95
CA SER A 118 -8.57 -5.90 -5.11
C SER A 118 -7.32 -5.24 -5.69
N VAL A 119 -6.79 -4.22 -5.03
CA VAL A 119 -5.53 -3.56 -5.37
C VAL A 119 -4.68 -3.43 -4.11
N ILE A 120 -3.37 -3.57 -4.26
CA ILE A 120 -2.38 -3.26 -3.24
C ILE A 120 -1.41 -2.24 -3.83
N VAL A 121 -1.22 -1.14 -3.11
CA VAL A 121 -0.14 -0.17 -3.32
C VAL A 121 0.82 -0.31 -2.15
N PHE A 122 2.10 -0.51 -2.42
CA PHE A 122 3.11 -0.68 -1.38
C PHE A 122 4.40 0.03 -1.75
N SER A 123 5.02 0.70 -0.78
CA SER A 123 6.41 1.14 -0.89
C SER A 123 7.10 1.03 0.46
N SER A 124 8.36 0.62 0.43
CA SER A 124 9.26 0.52 1.58
C SER A 124 10.67 0.92 1.13
N PRO A 125 11.52 1.48 2.02
CA PRO A 125 12.92 1.74 1.70
C PRO A 125 13.69 0.47 1.31
N ASP A 126 13.19 -0.70 1.71
CA ASP A 126 13.80 -2.01 1.43
C ASP A 126 13.41 -2.56 0.06
N LEU A 127 12.45 -1.93 -0.64
CA LEU A 127 12.19 -2.26 -2.04
C LEU A 127 13.31 -1.74 -2.94
N VAL A 128 13.84 -2.64 -3.76
CA VAL A 128 14.77 -2.35 -4.85
C VAL A 128 14.01 -2.41 -6.18
N ALA A 129 14.07 -1.32 -6.96
CA ALA A 129 13.46 -1.24 -8.28
C ALA A 129 14.04 -2.30 -9.23
N GLY A 130 13.16 -2.99 -9.96
CA GLY A 130 13.50 -4.09 -10.87
C GLY A 130 13.56 -5.48 -10.22
N GLU A 131 13.59 -5.57 -8.89
CA GLU A 131 13.54 -6.85 -8.18
C GLU A 131 12.10 -7.34 -8.01
N SER A 132 11.94 -8.67 -7.86
CA SER A 132 10.65 -9.33 -7.69
C SER A 132 10.39 -9.74 -6.23
N TYR A 133 9.15 -9.57 -5.79
CA TYR A 133 8.68 -9.87 -4.44
C TYR A 133 7.48 -10.80 -4.50
N SER A 134 7.40 -11.72 -3.54
CA SER A 134 6.27 -12.64 -3.41
C SER A 134 5.18 -11.98 -2.59
N ILE A 135 3.93 -12.09 -3.04
CA ILE A 135 2.75 -11.64 -2.29
C ILE A 135 1.96 -12.85 -1.83
N TYR A 136 1.69 -12.92 -0.53
CA TYR A 136 0.86 -13.93 0.09
C TYR A 136 -0.40 -13.29 0.65
N LEU A 137 -1.51 -14.02 0.56
CA LEU A 137 -2.79 -13.65 1.14
C LEU A 137 -3.27 -14.76 2.09
N ASP A 138 -4.14 -14.40 3.02
CA ASP A 138 -4.83 -15.32 3.94
C ASP A 138 -3.85 -16.16 4.79
N GLY A 139 -2.70 -15.58 5.13
CA GLY A 139 -1.86 -16.09 6.22
C GLY A 139 -2.42 -15.68 7.57
N THR A 140 -1.72 -16.02 8.65
CA THR A 140 -2.07 -15.55 10.00
C THR A 140 -0.93 -14.76 10.59
N ALA A 141 -1.24 -13.70 11.33
CA ALA A 141 -0.27 -12.95 12.11
C ALA A 141 -0.72 -12.96 13.58
N GLU A 142 0.18 -13.33 14.49
CA GLU A 142 -0.10 -13.37 15.93
C GLU A 142 0.68 -12.29 16.69
N GLY A 143 0.03 -11.57 17.59
CA GLY A 143 0.67 -10.53 18.41
C GLY A 143 -0.12 -9.23 18.43
N GLU A 144 0.48 -8.18 19.00
CA GLU A 144 -0.09 -6.84 18.93
C GLU A 144 0.23 -6.21 17.58
N SER A 145 -0.79 -5.73 16.88
CA SER A 145 -0.61 -4.92 15.67
C SER A 145 -0.76 -3.44 15.94
N VAL A 146 -0.03 -2.63 15.18
CA VAL A 146 -0.20 -1.17 15.14
C VAL A 146 -0.92 -0.83 13.85
N TYR A 147 -2.22 -0.52 13.97
CA TYR A 147 -3.08 -0.20 12.83
C TYR A 147 -3.19 -1.30 11.76
N GLY A 148 -3.01 -2.57 12.13
CA GLY A 148 -3.03 -3.72 11.23
C GLY A 148 -1.65 -4.17 10.75
N LEU A 149 -0.58 -3.39 11.03
CA LEU A 149 0.79 -3.82 10.80
C LEU A 149 1.28 -4.70 11.93
N TYR A 150 1.86 -5.83 11.58
CA TYR A 150 2.49 -6.79 12.50
C TYR A 150 4.01 -6.79 12.30
N GLU A 151 4.73 -7.13 13.37
CA GLU A 151 6.16 -7.45 13.29
C GLU A 151 6.38 -8.75 12.48
N ASP A 152 7.50 -8.89 11.79
CA ASP A 152 7.70 -9.99 10.83
C ASP A 152 7.69 -11.39 11.46
N ASP A 153 8.15 -11.53 12.70
CA ASP A 153 8.20 -12.81 13.41
C ASP A 153 6.81 -13.33 13.85
N ALA A 154 5.76 -12.52 13.65
CA ALA A 154 4.36 -12.88 13.89
C ALA A 154 3.74 -13.74 12.79
N TYR A 155 4.33 -13.80 11.59
CA TYR A 155 3.66 -14.30 10.39
C TYR A 155 3.77 -15.82 10.20
N THR A 156 2.63 -16.46 9.92
CA THR A 156 2.54 -17.82 9.38
C THR A 156 2.07 -17.77 7.93
N PRO A 157 2.82 -18.35 6.98
CA PRO A 157 2.55 -18.26 5.55
C PRO A 157 1.14 -18.67 5.15
N GLY A 158 0.52 -17.80 4.34
CA GLY A 158 -0.74 -18.04 3.66
C GLY A 158 -0.56 -18.64 2.26
N THR A 159 -1.48 -18.30 1.36
CA THR A 159 -1.42 -18.72 -0.04
C THR A 159 -0.61 -17.72 -0.86
N LEU A 160 0.40 -18.20 -1.57
CA LEU A 160 1.13 -17.40 -2.56
C LEU A 160 0.17 -16.98 -3.68
N LEU A 161 -0.04 -15.68 -3.82
CA LEU A 161 -0.81 -15.10 -4.92
C LEU A 161 0.04 -15.07 -6.20
N GLY A 162 1.31 -14.71 -6.08
CA GLY A 162 2.23 -14.57 -7.19
C GLY A 162 3.43 -13.69 -6.84
N THR A 163 4.16 -13.26 -7.87
CA THR A 163 5.27 -12.32 -7.74
C THR A 163 4.97 -11.02 -8.46
N VAL A 164 5.50 -9.92 -7.94
CA VAL A 164 5.40 -8.59 -8.55
C VAL A 164 6.78 -7.94 -8.56
N THR A 165 7.10 -7.20 -9.62
CA THR A 165 8.34 -6.44 -9.70
C THR A 165 8.10 -5.01 -9.19
N ALA A 166 8.97 -4.54 -8.29
CA ALA A 166 8.93 -3.16 -7.85
C ALA A 166 9.40 -2.23 -8.98
N ALA A 167 8.68 -1.13 -9.19
CA ALA A 167 9.00 -0.08 -10.15
C ALA A 167 9.84 1.03 -9.51
#